data_AF-A0A7C6BC36-F1
#
_entry.id   AF-A0A7C6BC36-F1
#
_cell.length_a   1.000
_cell.length_b   1.000
_cell.length_c   1.000
_cell.angle_alpha   90.00
_cell.angle_beta   90.00
_cell.angle_gamma   90.00
#
_symmetry.space_group_name_H-M   'P 1'
#
loop_
_entity.id
_entity.type
_entity.pdbx_description
1 polymer ?
#
loop_
_entity_poly.entity_id
_entity_poly.type
_entity_poly.pdbx_seq_one_letter_code
_entity_poly.pdbx_strand_id
1 'polypeptide(L)' 'ARAAFVKAVRAETQERFRDGGFDRFVMTAAPATLGLLRAALPDALKAGLTGDMAKDFVQLDAKTLAERLSEKVLM' A
#
# COMPACT_ATOMS: atom_id res chain seq x y z
N ALA A 1 5.72 -18.74 -2.16
CA ALA A 1 6.48 -17.48 -1.98
C ALA A 1 5.57 -16.23 -2.01
N ARG A 2 4.93 -15.88 -3.14
CA ARG A 2 4.22 -14.59 -3.31
C ARG A 2 2.95 -14.43 -2.46
N ALA A 3 2.15 -15.49 -2.28
CA ALA A 3 0.95 -15.43 -1.44
C ALA A 3 1.26 -15.23 0.05
N ALA A 4 2.35 -15.84 0.54
CA ALA A 4 2.80 -15.66 1.93
C ALA A 4 3.25 -14.22 2.18
N PHE A 5 3.97 -13.62 1.21
CA PHE A 5 4.35 -12.21 1.25
C PHE A 5 3.12 -11.28 1.31
N VAL A 6 2.14 -11.50 0.42
CA VAL A 6 0.88 -10.73 0.40
C VAL A 6 0.14 -10.83 1.74
N LYS A 7 0.10 -12.04 2.33
CA LYS A 7 -0.51 -12.26 3.65
C LYS A 7 0.22 -11.48 4.76
N ALA A 8 1.55 -11.49 4.76
CA ALA A 8 2.36 -10.78 5.75
C ALA A 8 2.18 -9.25 5.64
N VAL A 9 2.27 -8.70 4.43
CA VAL A 9 2.07 -7.26 4.17
C VAL A 9 0.68 -6.81 4.64
N ARG A 10 -0.36 -7.60 4.34
CA ARG A 10 -1.72 -7.30 4.81
C ARG A 10 -1.82 -7.29 6.34
N ALA A 11 -1.26 -8.29 7.01
CA ALA A 11 -1.32 -8.41 8.46
C ALA A 11 -0.67 -7.19 9.13
N GLU A 12 0.56 -6.85 8.72
CA GLU A 12 1.30 -5.69 9.21
C GLU A 12 0.55 -4.38 8.96
N THR A 13 0.02 -4.20 7.75
CA THR A 13 -0.73 -2.99 7.39
C THR A 13 -2.00 -2.85 8.24
N GLN A 14 -2.72 -3.95 8.43
CA GLN A 14 -3.95 -3.96 9.23
C GLN A 14 -3.68 -3.64 10.70
N GLU A 15 -2.61 -4.18 11.27
CA GLU A 15 -2.21 -3.91 12.65
C GLU A 15 -1.91 -2.42 12.84
N ARG A 16 -1.04 -1.85 12.00
CA ARG A 16 -0.66 -0.43 12.08
C ARG A 16 -1.82 0.54 11.82
N PHE A 17 -2.72 0.18 10.91
CA PHE A 17 -3.89 1.01 10.60
C PHE A 17 -4.92 0.99 11.74
N ARG A 18 -5.10 -0.18 12.38
CA ARG A 18 -6.01 -0.32 13.54
C ARG A 18 -5.51 0.45 14.75
N ASP A 19 -4.20 0.53 14.95
CA ASP A 19 -3.60 1.24 16.09
C ASP A 19 -3.76 2.77 16.00
N GLY A 20 -4.48 3.29 15.01
CA GLY A 20 -4.91 4.69 14.90
C GLY A 20 -3.80 5.65 14.48
N GLY A 21 -2.63 5.13 14.09
CA GLY A 21 -1.52 5.95 13.63
C GLY A 21 -1.66 6.51 12.20
N PHE A 22 -2.64 6.00 11.44
CA PHE A 22 -2.82 6.35 10.03
C PHE A 22 -4.31 6.37 9.65
N ASP A 23 -4.76 7.45 9.00
CA ASP A 23 -6.14 7.56 8.49
C ASP A 23 -6.26 7.10 7.03
N ARG A 24 -5.14 7.12 6.29
CA ARG A 24 -5.09 6.91 4.84
C ARG A 24 -3.75 6.31 4.43
N PHE A 25 -3.75 5.54 3.34
CA PHE A 25 -2.52 4.99 2.76
C PHE A 25 -2.60 4.84 1.24
N VAL A 26 -1.44 4.56 0.63
CA VAL A 26 -1.25 4.28 -0.80
C VAL A 26 -0.58 2.94 -0.96
N MET A 27 -0.91 2.22 -2.03
CA MET A 27 -0.22 0.98 -2.38
C MET A 27 0.58 1.12 -3.66
N THR A 28 1.83 0.65 -3.64
CA THR A 28 2.68 0.61 -4.83
C THR A 28 3.31 -0.76 -4.94
N ALA A 29 3.19 -1.41 -6.09
CA ALA A 29 3.84 -2.68 -6.37
C ALA A 29 3.87 -2.95 -7.87
N ALA A 30 4.68 -3.93 -8.28
CA ALA A 30 4.59 -4.49 -9.62
C ALA A 30 3.16 -5.02 -9.91
N PRO A 31 2.65 -4.90 -11.16
CA PRO A 31 1.25 -5.16 -11.51
C PRO A 31 0.67 -6.48 -10.96
N ALA A 32 1.43 -7.57 -11.10
CA ALA A 32 1.00 -8.89 -10.63
C ALA A 32 0.93 -9.01 -9.10
N THR A 33 1.75 -8.28 -8.32
CA THR A 33 1.62 -8.25 -6.85
C THR A 33 0.46 -7.37 -6.45
N LEU A 34 0.29 -6.25 -7.16
CA LEU A 34 -0.74 -5.27 -6.86
C LEU A 34 -2.15 -5.88 -7.00
N GLY A 35 -2.38 -6.68 -8.04
CA GLY A 35 -3.62 -7.44 -8.20
C GLY A 35 -3.91 -8.36 -7.00
N LEU A 36 -2.90 -9.08 -6.51
CA LEU A 36 -3.04 -9.97 -5.35
C LEU A 36 -3.30 -9.20 -4.05
N LEU A 37 -2.63 -8.06 -3.85
CA LEU A 37 -2.86 -7.22 -2.69
C LEU A 37 -4.28 -6.63 -2.68
N ARG A 38 -4.77 -6.15 -3.83
CA ARG A 38 -6.16 -5.64 -3.97
C ARG A 38 -7.19 -6.71 -3.62
N ALA A 39 -7.01 -7.92 -4.12
CA ALA A 39 -7.93 -9.03 -3.84
C ALA A 39 -7.90 -9.47 -2.36
N ALA A 40 -6.78 -9.26 -1.67
CA ALA A 40 -6.58 -9.69 -0.28
C ALA A 40 -6.91 -8.59 0.75
N LEU A 41 -7.17 -7.35 0.35
CA LEU A 41 -7.46 -6.24 1.25
C LEU A 41 -8.80 -6.43 1.97
N PRO A 42 -8.86 -6.32 3.31
CA PRO A 42 -10.10 -6.27 4.07
C PRO A 42 -10.80 -4.91 3.86
N ASP A 43 -12.12 -4.87 4.02
CA ASP A 43 -12.92 -3.68 3.71
C ASP A 43 -12.53 -2.44 4.52
N ALA A 44 -12.12 -2.63 5.78
CA ALA A 44 -11.59 -1.55 6.62
C ALA A 44 -10.37 -0.85 6.01
N LEU A 45 -9.47 -1.62 5.38
CA LEU A 45 -8.31 -1.05 4.68
C LEU A 45 -8.69 -0.49 3.30
N LYS A 46 -9.69 -1.05 2.62
CA LYS A 46 -10.16 -0.46 1.35
C LYS A 46 -10.68 0.96 1.55
N ALA A 47 -11.36 1.24 2.67
CA ALA A 47 -11.84 2.58 3.00
C ALA A 47 -10.70 3.60 3.19
N GLY A 48 -9.54 3.14 3.70
CA GLY A 48 -8.34 3.98 3.87
C GLY A 48 -7.45 4.08 2.64
N LEU A 49 -7.71 3.32 1.57
CA LEU A 49 -6.89 3.30 0.37
C LEU A 49 -7.20 4.54 -0.49
N THR A 50 -6.26 5.47 -0.56
CA THR A 50 -6.39 6.70 -1.36
C THR A 50 -5.99 6.54 -2.81
N GLY A 51 -5.21 5.51 -3.10
CA GLY A 51 -4.78 5.22 -4.46
C GLY A 51 -3.83 4.05 -4.49
N ASP A 52 -3.69 3.46 -5.67
CA ASP A 52 -2.72 2.42 -5.90
C ASP A 52 -2.00 2.62 -7.25
N MET A 53 -0.74 2.20 -7.30
CA MET A 53 0.13 2.46 -8.44
C MET A 53 0.87 1.20 -8.87
N ALA A 54 0.73 0.87 -10.14
CA ALA A 54 1.50 -0.18 -10.81
C ALA A 54 2.93 0.30 -11.13
N LYS A 55 3.65 0.77 -10.11
CA LYS A 55 5.05 1.16 -10.17
C LYS A 55 5.79 0.49 -9.03
N ASP A 56 6.97 -0.03 -9.34
CA ASP A 56 7.87 -0.55 -8.32
C ASP A 56 8.73 0.58 -7.79
N PHE A 57 8.46 0.98 -6.55
CA PHE A 57 9.23 2.02 -5.86
C PHE A 57 10.07 1.47 -4.72
N VAL A 58 10.25 0.15 -4.63
CA VAL A 58 11.05 -0.48 -3.57
C VAL A 58 12.52 -0.01 -3.60
N GLN A 59 12.99 0.47 -4.75
CA GLN A 59 14.35 0.98 -4.95
C GLN A 59 14.50 2.47 -4.57
N LEU A 60 13.41 3.17 -4.27
CA LEU A 60 13.45 4.60 -3.96
C LEU A 60 13.70 4.82 -2.46
N ASP A 61 14.47 5.85 -2.13
CA ASP A 61 14.56 6.33 -0.77
C ASP A 61 13.25 7.02 -0.33
N ALA A 62 13.08 7.22 0.98
CA ALA A 62 11.87 7.77 1.56
C ALA A 62 11.55 9.20 1.08
N LYS A 63 12.57 10.03 0.81
CA LYS A 63 12.39 11.42 0.37
C LYS A 63 11.88 11.44 -1.07
N THR A 64 12.54 10.70 -1.96
CA THR A 64 12.15 10.56 -3.37
C THR A 64 10.76 9.93 -3.48
N LEU A 65 10.46 8.94 -2.65
CA LEU A 65 9.13 8.33 -2.59
C LEU A 65 8.06 9.36 -2.17
N ALA A 66 8.33 10.15 -1.13
CA ALA A 66 7.41 11.18 -0.67
C ALA A 66 7.15 12.24 -1.76
N GLU A 67 8.18 12.72 -2.45
CA GLU A 67 8.04 13.67 -3.57
C GLU A 67 7.14 13.09 -4.69
N ARG A 68 7.39 11.84 -5.09
CA ARG A 68 6.62 11.16 -6.15
C ARG A 68 5.17 10.87 -5.77
N LEU A 69 4.90 10.62 -4.49
CA LEU A 69 3.56 10.34 -3.99
C LEU A 69 2.79 11.61 -3.63
N SER A 70 3.46 12.69 -3.23
CA SER A 70 2.82 13.96 -2.87
C SER A 70 1.98 14.52 -4.01
N GLU A 71 2.49 14.43 -5.25
CA GLU A 71 1.74 14.83 -6.46
C GLU A 71 0.47 14.00 -6.70
N LYS A 72 0.37 12.81 -6.10
CA LYS A 72 -0.68 11.82 -6.38
C LYS A 72 -1.66 11.58 -5.24
N VAL A 73 -1.26 11.89 -4.00
CA VAL A 73 -2.08 11.72 -2.78
C VAL A 73 -2.92 12.96 -2.47
N LEU A 74 -2.55 14.11 -3.02
CA LEU A 74 -3.20 15.41 -2.79
C LEU A 74 -4.26 15.80 -3.82
N MET A 75 -4.68 14.88 -4.70
CA MET A 75 -5.82 15.09 -5.63
C MET A 75 -7.08 14.39 -5.14
#